data_AF-A0A377XJJ7-F1
#
_entry.id   AF-A0A377XJJ7-F1
#
_cell.length_a   1.000
_cell.length_b   1.000
_cell.length_c   1.000
_cell.angle_alpha   90.00
_cell.angle_beta   90.00
_cell.angle_gamma   90.00
#
_symmetry.space_group_name_H-M   'P 1'
#
loop_
_entity.id
_entity.type
_entity.pdbx_description
1 polymer ?
#
loop_
_entity_poly.entity_id
_entity_poly.type
_entity_poly.pdbx_seq_one_letter_code
_entity_poly.pdbx_strand_id
1 'polypeptide(L)'
;MVSKNRKTRSKQCVPFIAQGVDAIFIAPVVATGWEPVLKEAKEAKIPVFLLDRSIDVKDKDLYMTTVTANNVLEGQLIGDWLVKTVDGKPCNVVELQGTVGASVAIDRKKGFADAIANEYQNYPLPVRRLHLQ
;
A
#
# COMPACT_ATOMS: atom_id res chain seq x y z
N MET A 1 24.51 -0.76 -6.91
CA MET A 1 23.13 -0.34 -6.54
C MET A 1 22.23 -0.50 -7.75
N VAL A 2 21.32 -1.49 -7.76
CA VAL A 2 20.27 -1.55 -8.80
C VAL A 2 19.16 -0.59 -8.40
N SER A 3 18.93 0.43 -9.21
CA SER A 3 17.85 1.41 -9.04
C SER A 3 16.48 0.71 -9.01
N LYS A 4 15.81 0.73 -7.85
CA LYS A 4 14.48 0.13 -7.60
C LYS A 4 13.33 0.97 -8.24
N ASN A 5 13.42 1.31 -9.51
CA ASN A 5 12.45 2.19 -10.17
C ASN A 5 11.15 1.49 -10.63
N ARG A 6 10.04 2.25 -10.72
CA ARG A 6 8.70 1.76 -11.09
C ARG A 6 8.67 0.96 -12.40
N LYS A 7 9.42 1.41 -13.41
CA LYS A 7 9.46 0.84 -14.76
C LYS A 7 10.10 -0.55 -14.85
N THR A 8 10.97 -0.93 -13.91
CA THR A 8 11.70 -2.21 -14.00
C THR A 8 10.90 -3.40 -13.50
N ARG A 9 9.89 -3.20 -12.64
CA ARG A 9 9.11 -4.31 -12.03
C ARG A 9 7.95 -4.79 -12.89
N SER A 10 7.21 -3.89 -13.55
CA SER A 10 6.20 -4.33 -14.54
C SER A 10 6.88 -5.10 -15.69
N LYS A 11 8.06 -4.66 -16.12
CA LYS A 11 8.88 -5.36 -17.12
C LYS A 11 9.31 -6.77 -16.71
N GLN A 12 9.37 -7.10 -15.41
CA GLN A 12 9.68 -8.46 -14.96
C GLN A 12 8.53 -9.45 -15.20
N CYS A 13 7.30 -8.96 -15.40
CA CYS A 13 6.18 -9.84 -15.71
C CYS A 13 6.21 -10.31 -17.18
N VAL A 14 6.76 -9.50 -18.09
CA VAL A 14 6.78 -9.78 -19.55
C VAL A 14 7.44 -11.13 -19.89
N PRO A 15 8.60 -11.50 -19.31
CA PRO A 15 9.18 -12.83 -19.53
C PRO A 15 8.29 -13.98 -19.04
N PHE A 16 7.57 -13.83 -17.93
CA PHE A 16 6.66 -14.87 -17.42
C PHE A 16 5.44 -15.03 -18.33
N ILE A 17 4.93 -13.92 -18.87
CA ILE A 17 3.87 -13.94 -19.88
C ILE A 17 4.34 -14.68 -21.13
N ALA A 18 5.55 -14.35 -21.63
CA ALA A 18 6.12 -15.02 -22.79
C ALA A 18 6.39 -16.53 -22.57
N GLN A 19 6.69 -16.93 -21.33
CA GLN A 19 6.86 -18.34 -20.94
C GLN A 19 5.53 -19.09 -20.83
N GLY A 20 4.38 -18.41 -20.84
CA GLY A 20 3.07 -19.05 -20.72
C GLY A 20 2.86 -19.72 -19.36
N VAL A 21 3.31 -19.09 -18.27
CA VAL A 21 3.10 -19.62 -16.90
C VAL A 21 1.62 -19.75 -16.57
N ASP A 22 1.27 -20.68 -15.67
CA ASP A 22 -0.12 -20.94 -15.28
C ASP A 22 -0.77 -19.81 -14.48
N ALA A 23 0.03 -19.00 -13.77
CA ALA A 23 -0.42 -17.84 -12.99
C ALA A 23 0.74 -16.90 -12.66
N ILE A 24 0.43 -15.63 -12.36
CA ILE A 24 1.39 -14.63 -11.89
C ILE A 24 0.93 -14.04 -10.56
N PHE A 25 1.83 -14.02 -9.58
CA PHE A 25 1.63 -13.36 -8.30
C PHE A 25 2.49 -12.09 -8.22
N ILE A 26 1.87 -10.94 -7.94
CA ILE A 26 2.53 -9.64 -7.94
C ILE A 26 2.47 -9.01 -6.56
N ALA A 27 3.62 -8.64 -6.00
CA ALA A 27 3.73 -7.74 -4.85
C ALA A 27 4.18 -6.34 -5.32
N PRO A 28 3.23 -5.43 -5.62
CA PRO A 28 3.53 -4.17 -6.30
C PRO A 28 4.14 -3.14 -5.34
N VAL A 29 5.30 -2.57 -5.68
CA VAL A 29 5.94 -1.60 -4.78
C VAL A 29 5.17 -0.28 -4.67
N VAL A 30 4.56 0.18 -5.77
CA VAL A 30 3.65 1.33 -5.79
C VAL A 30 2.34 0.93 -6.47
N ALA A 31 1.25 1.60 -6.12
CA ALA A 31 -0.08 1.23 -6.59
C ALA A 31 -0.30 1.48 -8.09
N THR A 32 0.41 2.43 -8.72
CA THR A 32 0.11 2.88 -10.09
C THR A 32 1.10 2.37 -11.14
N GLY A 33 0.65 2.34 -12.41
CA GLY A 33 1.48 2.03 -13.58
C GLY A 33 1.49 0.56 -14.02
N TRP A 34 0.52 -0.22 -13.59
CA TRP A 34 0.42 -1.65 -13.89
C TRP A 34 -0.55 -2.00 -15.02
N GLU A 35 -1.40 -1.06 -15.44
CA GLU A 35 -2.42 -1.31 -16.49
C GLU A 35 -1.88 -1.98 -17.76
N PRO A 36 -0.75 -1.54 -18.37
CA PRO A 36 -0.27 -2.16 -19.61
C PRO A 36 0.05 -3.65 -19.44
N VAL A 37 0.78 -4.02 -18.38
CA VAL A 37 1.23 -5.40 -18.20
C VAL A 37 0.12 -6.34 -17.73
N LEU A 38 -0.85 -5.82 -16.98
CA LEU A 38 -2.03 -6.61 -16.62
C LEU A 38 -2.92 -6.89 -17.84
N LYS A 39 -3.00 -5.95 -18.79
CA LYS A 39 -3.69 -6.19 -20.07
C LYS A 39 -2.98 -7.27 -20.88
N GLU A 40 -1.66 -7.21 -21.00
CA GLU A 40 -0.87 -8.25 -21.67
C GLU A 40 -1.08 -9.64 -21.04
N ALA A 41 -1.07 -9.73 -19.70
CA ALA A 41 -1.34 -10.99 -19.00
C ALA A 41 -2.78 -11.51 -19.25
N LYS A 42 -3.77 -10.61 -19.24
CA LYS A 42 -5.17 -10.94 -19.53
C LYS A 42 -5.37 -11.42 -20.97
N GLU A 43 -4.72 -10.77 -21.94
CA GLU A 43 -4.72 -11.18 -23.35
C GLU A 43 -4.09 -12.57 -23.54
N ALA A 44 -3.02 -12.86 -22.78
CA ALA A 44 -2.39 -14.18 -22.73
C ALA A 44 -3.19 -15.23 -21.93
N LYS A 45 -4.34 -14.85 -21.34
CA LYS A 45 -5.19 -15.68 -20.47
C LYS A 45 -4.48 -16.21 -19.22
N ILE A 46 -3.49 -15.48 -18.72
CA ILE A 46 -2.76 -15.82 -17.50
C ILE A 46 -3.41 -15.11 -16.31
N PRO A 47 -3.93 -15.84 -15.30
CA PRO A 47 -4.53 -15.22 -14.12
C PRO A 47 -3.48 -14.51 -13.27
N VAL A 48 -3.80 -13.30 -12.82
CA VAL A 48 -2.93 -12.48 -11.96
C VAL A 48 -3.53 -12.33 -10.57
N PHE A 49 -2.73 -12.56 -9.53
CA PHE A 49 -3.09 -12.36 -8.13
C PHE A 49 -2.18 -11.30 -7.50
N LEU A 50 -2.75 -10.38 -6.74
CA LEU A 50 -1.97 -9.37 -6.02
C LEU A 50 -1.71 -9.84 -4.59
N LEU A 51 -0.49 -9.64 -4.10
CA LEU A 51 -0.05 -10.02 -2.76
C LEU A 51 0.51 -8.80 -2.03
N ASP A 52 0.25 -8.71 -0.72
CA ASP A 52 0.75 -7.66 0.21
C ASP A 52 0.18 -6.26 -0.10
N ARG A 53 0.23 -5.82 -1.35
CA ARG A 53 -0.09 -4.46 -1.79
C ARG A 53 -1.07 -4.48 -2.94
N SER A 54 -2.02 -3.55 -2.89
CA SER A 54 -2.99 -3.30 -3.94
C SER A 54 -2.44 -2.43 -5.07
N ILE A 55 -3.04 -2.58 -6.25
CA ILE A 55 -2.84 -1.75 -7.45
C ILE A 55 -4.06 -0.84 -7.65
N ASP A 56 -3.79 0.39 -8.10
CA ASP A 56 -4.80 1.33 -8.54
C ASP A 56 -4.89 1.34 -10.08
N VAL A 57 -5.95 0.71 -10.57
CA VAL A 57 -6.34 0.54 -11.98
C VAL A 57 -7.83 0.78 -12.07
N LYS A 58 -8.29 1.32 -13.21
CA LYS A 58 -9.72 1.56 -13.46
C LYS A 58 -10.50 0.27 -13.66
N ASP A 59 -9.95 -0.63 -14.47
CA ASP A 59 -10.53 -1.96 -14.72
C ASP A 59 -10.02 -2.95 -13.66
N LYS A 60 -10.92 -3.38 -12.77
CA LYS A 60 -10.61 -4.34 -11.70
C LYS A 60 -10.60 -5.79 -12.19
N ASP A 61 -11.12 -6.06 -13.39
CA ASP A 61 -11.08 -7.39 -14.02
C ASP A 61 -9.70 -7.69 -14.64
N LEU A 62 -8.71 -6.82 -14.44
CA LEU A 62 -7.33 -7.00 -14.86
C LEU A 62 -6.54 -7.95 -13.93
N TYR A 63 -7.09 -8.31 -12.78
CA TYR A 63 -6.53 -9.28 -11.85
C TYR A 63 -7.66 -10.01 -11.12
N MET A 64 -7.36 -11.18 -10.56
CA MET A 64 -8.35 -12.06 -9.95
C MET A 64 -8.79 -11.57 -8.58
N THR A 65 -7.82 -11.28 -7.71
CA THR A 65 -8.05 -10.78 -6.36
C THR A 65 -6.76 -10.21 -5.76
N THR A 66 -6.90 -9.51 -4.65
CA THR A 66 -5.79 -9.07 -3.80
C THR A 66 -5.83 -9.81 -2.48
N VAL A 67 -4.73 -10.47 -2.13
CA VAL A 67 -4.50 -11.05 -0.81
C VAL A 67 -3.63 -10.08 -0.01
N THR A 68 -4.25 -9.38 0.94
CA THR A 68 -3.60 -8.40 1.80
C THR A 68 -4.28 -8.35 3.17
N ALA A 69 -3.63 -7.72 4.14
CA ALA A 69 -4.20 -7.42 5.45
C ALA A 69 -5.12 -6.19 5.38
N ASN A 70 -5.94 -6.00 6.42
CA ASN A 70 -6.67 -4.74 6.59
C ASN A 70 -5.73 -3.66 7.13
N ASN A 71 -5.00 -3.01 6.22
CA ASN A 71 -3.98 -2.01 6.56
C ASN A 71 -4.56 -0.74 7.20
N VAL A 72 -5.83 -0.41 6.93
CA VAL A 72 -6.52 0.70 7.61
C VAL A 72 -6.74 0.36 9.08
N LEU A 73 -7.25 -0.84 9.36
CA LEU A 73 -7.42 -1.31 10.74
C LEU A 73 -6.08 -1.36 11.49
N GLU A 74 -5.00 -1.83 10.85
CA GLU A 74 -3.66 -1.80 11.47
C GLU A 74 -3.23 -0.38 11.88
N GLY A 75 -3.45 0.60 11.00
CA GLY A 75 -3.18 2.00 11.31
C GLY A 75 -4.03 2.51 12.47
N GLN A 76 -5.32 2.16 12.48
CA GLN A 76 -6.27 2.55 13.51
C GLN A 76 -5.87 1.98 14.88
N LEU A 77 -5.51 0.69 14.96
CA LEU A 77 -5.09 0.04 16.20
C LEU A 77 -3.87 0.72 16.84
N ILE A 78 -2.92 1.19 16.02
CA ILE A 78 -1.74 1.93 16.52
C ILE A 78 -2.15 3.33 17.01
N GLY A 79 -3.07 3.99 16.30
CA GLY A 79 -3.61 5.29 16.72
C GLY A 79 -4.37 5.20 18.04
N ASP A 80 -5.26 4.23 18.17
CA ASP A 80 -6.02 3.96 19.40
C ASP A 80 -5.10 3.65 20.57
N TRP A 81 -4.07 2.82 20.34
CA TRP A 81 -3.03 2.54 21.33
C TRP A 81 -2.30 3.81 21.77
N LEU A 82 -1.93 4.68 20.82
CA LEU A 82 -1.22 5.92 21.11
C LEU A 82 -2.08 6.87 21.94
N VAL A 83 -3.33 7.10 21.54
CA VAL A 83 -4.28 7.95 22.29
C VAL A 83 -4.41 7.46 23.72
N LYS A 84 -4.66 6.16 23.90
CA LYS A 84 -4.81 5.54 25.22
C LYS A 84 -3.54 5.66 26.06
N THR A 85 -2.37 5.53 25.45
CA THR A 85 -1.08 5.58 26.14
C THR A 85 -0.70 6.99 26.57
N VAL A 86 -1.00 7.97 25.73
CA VAL A 86 -0.75 9.39 26.01
C VAL A 86 -1.71 9.93 27.06
N ASP A 87 -2.96 9.42 27.09
CA ASP A 87 -3.94 9.69 28.15
C ASP A 87 -4.13 11.20 28.38
N GLY A 88 -4.33 11.95 27.29
CA GLY A 88 -4.54 13.39 27.30
C GLY A 88 -3.30 14.25 27.64
N LYS A 89 -2.13 13.65 27.89
CA LYS A 89 -0.91 14.40 28.20
C LYS A 89 -0.30 15.03 26.95
N PRO A 90 0.45 16.15 27.08
CA PRO A 90 1.20 16.69 25.94
C PRO A 90 2.17 15.66 25.37
N CYS A 91 2.08 15.39 24.06
CA CYS A 91 2.94 14.45 23.36
C CYS A 91 3.27 14.97 21.96
N ASN A 92 4.55 14.92 21.60
CA ASN A 92 4.99 15.18 20.23
C ASN A 92 5.11 13.84 19.49
N VAL A 93 4.48 13.74 18.32
CA VAL A 93 4.42 12.49 17.57
C VAL A 93 5.23 12.63 16.28
N VAL A 94 6.05 11.62 15.99
CA VAL A 94 6.73 11.46 14.70
C VAL A 94 6.22 10.19 14.05
N GLU A 95 5.61 10.34 12.87
CA GLU A 95 5.13 9.24 12.05
C GLU A 95 6.17 8.93 10.96
N LEU A 96 6.85 7.78 11.09
CA LEU A 96 7.79 7.27 10.08
C LEU A 96 7.02 6.47 9.03
N GLN A 97 6.91 7.04 7.83
CA GLN A 97 6.17 6.47 6.71
C GLN A 97 7.09 5.66 5.79
N GLY A 98 6.52 4.59 5.25
CA GLY A 98 7.17 3.77 4.22
C GLY A 98 7.19 4.45 2.85
N THR A 99 7.39 3.63 1.81
CA THR A 99 7.49 4.11 0.41
C THR A 99 6.27 4.93 -0.03
N VAL A 100 6.53 6.15 -0.53
CA VAL A 100 5.50 7.02 -1.10
C VAL A 100 4.78 6.30 -2.25
N GLY A 101 3.45 6.28 -2.20
CA GLY A 101 2.60 5.66 -3.22
C GLY A 101 2.41 4.15 -3.08
N ALA A 102 2.91 3.52 -2.02
CA ALA A 102 2.54 2.16 -1.65
C ALA A 102 1.17 2.16 -0.95
N SER A 103 0.27 1.26 -1.36
CA SER A 103 -1.09 1.14 -0.78
C SER A 103 -1.06 0.93 0.73
N VAL A 104 -0.22 0.02 1.22
CA VAL A 104 -0.05 -0.24 2.66
C VAL A 104 0.35 1.00 3.46
N ALA A 105 1.21 1.87 2.91
CA ALA A 105 1.64 3.08 3.59
C ALA A 105 0.54 4.15 3.61
N ILE A 106 -0.25 4.22 2.54
CA ILE A 106 -1.40 5.11 2.43
C ILE A 106 -2.50 4.70 3.41
N ASP A 107 -2.84 3.41 3.44
CA ASP A 107 -3.95 2.87 4.25
C ASP A 107 -3.65 2.94 5.75
N ARG A 108 -2.44 2.55 6.18
CA ARG A 108 -2.02 2.67 7.59
C ARG A 108 -2.00 4.12 8.06
N LYS A 109 -1.49 5.03 7.22
CA LYS A 109 -1.52 6.48 7.50
C LYS A 109 -2.94 6.98 7.68
N LYS A 110 -3.87 6.53 6.84
CA LYS A 110 -5.29 6.88 6.95
C LYS A 110 -5.86 6.40 8.28
N GLY A 111 -5.76 5.10 8.58
CA GLY A 111 -6.28 4.54 9.82
C GLY A 111 -5.71 5.23 11.07
N PHE A 112 -4.40 5.49 11.07
CA PHE A 112 -3.74 6.21 12.16
C PHE A 112 -4.27 7.64 12.30
N ALA A 113 -4.40 8.38 11.19
CA ALA A 113 -4.91 9.75 11.19
C ALA A 113 -6.37 9.83 11.66
N ASP A 114 -7.21 8.89 11.22
CA ASP A 114 -8.62 8.84 11.61
C ASP A 114 -8.76 8.57 13.12
N ALA A 115 -7.98 7.64 13.68
CA ALA A 115 -7.97 7.31 15.11
C ALA A 115 -7.60 8.51 15.99
N ILE A 116 -6.49 9.19 15.69
CA ILE A 116 -6.02 10.32 16.52
C ILE A 116 -6.90 11.57 16.37
N ALA A 117 -7.61 11.73 15.25
CA ALA A 117 -8.48 12.88 15.02
C ALA A 117 -9.80 12.79 15.82
N ASN A 118 -10.36 11.58 15.96
CA ASN A 118 -11.62 11.37 16.66
C ASN A 118 -11.54 11.70 18.16
N GLU A 119 -10.38 11.50 18.78
CA GLU A 119 -10.19 11.60 20.24
C GLU A 119 -9.67 12.98 20.69
N TYR A 120 -9.17 13.80 19.76
CA TYR A 120 -8.52 15.08 20.05
C TYR A 120 -9.16 16.28 19.33
N GLN A 121 -10.49 16.32 19.24
CA GLN A 121 -11.20 17.45 18.59
C GLN A 121 -10.85 18.84 19.16
N ASN A 122 -10.41 18.93 20.43
CA ASN A 122 -10.05 20.19 21.09
C ASN A 122 -8.53 20.44 21.22
N TYR A 123 -7.67 19.44 21.04
CA TYR A 123 -6.19 19.56 21.13
C TYR A 123 -5.49 18.56 20.20
N PRO A 124 -5.47 18.79 18.88
CA PRO A 124 -4.89 17.83 17.94
C PRO A 124 -3.42 17.53 18.28
N LEU A 125 -3.08 16.24 18.37
CA LEU A 125 -1.69 15.82 18.59
C LEU A 125 -0.80 16.35 17.45
N PRO A 126 0.30 17.06 17.75
CA PRO A 126 1.21 17.53 16.71
C PRO A 126 1.98 16.34 16.12
N VAL A 127 1.60 15.93 14.90
CA VAL A 127 2.25 14.84 14.15
C VAL A 127 3.19 15.41 13.08
N ARG A 128 4.47 15.06 13.16
CA ARG A 128 5.45 15.28 12.08
C ARG A 128 5.64 14.00 11.27
N ARG A 129 5.57 14.09 9.95
CA ARG A 129 5.68 12.94 9.03
C ARG A 129 7.02 12.94 8.32
N LEU A 130 7.73 11.83 8.40
CA LEU A 130 8.99 11.60 7.71
C LEU A 130 8.84 10.36 6.81
N HIS A 131 9.53 10.33 5.67
CA HIS A 131 9.54 9.18 4.78
C HIS A 131 10.91 8.51 4.81
N LEU A 132 10.92 7.20 4.97
CA LEU A 132 12.14 6.41 4.82
C LEU A 132 12.45 6.30 3.31
N GLN A 133 13.61 6.84 2.90
CA GLN A 133 14.11 6.77 1.52
C GLN A 133 14.79 5.43 1.23
#